data_AF-A0A2L0UIU0-F1
#
_entry.id   AF-A0A2L0UIU0-F1
#
_cell.length_a   1.000
_cell.length_b   1.000
_cell.length_c   1.000
_cell.angle_alpha   90.00
_cell.angle_beta   90.00
_cell.angle_gamma   90.00
#
_symmetry.space_group_name_H-M   'P 1'
#
loop_
_entity.id
_entity.type
_entity.pdbx_description
1 polymer ?
#
loop_
_entity_poly.entity_id
_entity_poly.type
_entity_poly.pdbx_seq_one_letter_code
_entity_poly.pdbx_strand_id
1 'polypeptide(L)'
;MSELHELSALTLRDALVRGAVSAREVTEHFLRRIDTLNPDLGSFVTVTHDDALRAADHADRLRASGVALGPLHGVPLAHKDLTDVAGVRTTLGTAALDHAVAEQDAPLASVLRRAGAISLGKTQVPEFGLSCYSENRIAPPARNPLDRRLSPAGSSGGSAAAVAAGMVPFAPGTDGGGSIRIPAAATGLVGLKPNRGRVPSGSGQADLGQFVVAGPLARSAVDAGLMLDALVREPNYRPTSAASRYPGSFTEAALRAEGRFRIGVSTASPFSGAMDISLDSAATDAFSAGIRRLQQAGHDVVDADL
;
A
#
# COMPACT_ATOMS: atom_id res chain seq x y z
N MET A 1 -27.15 -2.98 -5.13
CA MET A 1 -25.99 -3.89 -5.11
C MET A 1 -24.78 -3.04 -4.77
N SER A 2 -23.85 -3.52 -3.95
CA SER A 2 -22.62 -2.78 -3.66
C SER A 2 -21.79 -2.64 -4.94
N GLU A 3 -21.23 -1.46 -5.17
CA GLU A 3 -20.35 -1.22 -6.31
C GLU A 3 -18.99 -1.93 -6.12
N LEU A 4 -18.29 -2.26 -7.21
CA LEU A 4 -17.03 -3.05 -7.14
C LEU A 4 -15.94 -2.39 -6.26
N HIS A 5 -15.95 -1.05 -6.18
CA HIS A 5 -14.99 -0.28 -5.38
C HIS A 5 -15.30 -0.25 -3.88
N GLU A 6 -16.52 -0.63 -3.49
CA GLU A 6 -16.95 -0.72 -2.09
C GLU A 6 -16.53 -2.07 -1.46
N LEU A 7 -16.27 -3.09 -2.29
CA LEU A 7 -15.78 -4.39 -1.83
C LEU A 7 -14.40 -4.26 -1.16
N SER A 8 -14.14 -5.10 -0.16
CA SER A 8 -12.78 -5.30 0.35
C SER A 8 -11.91 -5.93 -0.74
N ALA A 9 -10.58 -5.77 -0.64
CA ALA A 9 -9.66 -6.41 -1.58
C ALA A 9 -9.80 -7.93 -1.53
N LEU A 10 -10.00 -8.50 -0.34
CA LEU A 10 -10.24 -9.95 -0.16
C LEU A 10 -11.53 -10.41 -0.87
N THR A 11 -12.65 -9.72 -0.64
CA THR A 11 -13.92 -10.09 -1.27
C THR A 11 -13.87 -9.94 -2.79
N LEU A 12 -13.24 -8.87 -3.30
CA LEU A 12 -13.04 -8.68 -4.73
C LEU A 12 -12.17 -9.79 -5.34
N ARG A 13 -11.07 -10.16 -4.68
CA ARG A 13 -10.19 -11.27 -5.08
C ARG A 13 -10.98 -12.58 -5.15
N ASP A 14 -11.77 -12.89 -4.13
CA ASP A 14 -12.57 -14.12 -4.10
C ASP A 14 -13.66 -14.16 -5.17
N ALA A 15 -14.23 -13.00 -5.53
CA ALA A 15 -15.17 -12.89 -6.64
C ALA A 15 -14.49 -13.14 -8.00
N LEU A 16 -13.29 -12.58 -8.21
CA LEU A 16 -12.47 -12.80 -9.40
C LEU A 16 -12.08 -14.28 -9.55
N VAL A 17 -11.56 -14.90 -8.49
CA VAL A 17 -11.13 -16.31 -8.52
C VAL A 17 -12.29 -17.26 -8.82
N ARG A 18 -13.48 -16.99 -8.26
CA ARG A 18 -14.69 -17.78 -8.54
C ARG A 18 -15.35 -17.45 -9.89
N GLY A 19 -14.88 -16.42 -10.59
CA GLY A 19 -15.46 -15.97 -11.85
C GLY A 19 -16.84 -15.30 -11.70
N ALA A 20 -17.16 -14.79 -10.51
CA ALA A 20 -18.40 -14.03 -10.28
C ALA A 20 -18.36 -12.65 -10.96
N VAL A 21 -17.15 -12.11 -11.14
CA VAL A 21 -16.83 -10.92 -11.95
C VAL A 21 -15.58 -11.23 -12.78
N SER A 22 -15.42 -10.56 -13.93
CA SER A 22 -14.21 -10.71 -14.75
C SER A 22 -13.12 -9.73 -14.32
N ALA A 23 -11.84 -10.09 -14.53
CA ALA A 23 -10.73 -9.17 -14.32
C ALA A 23 -10.86 -7.95 -15.24
N ARG A 24 -11.37 -8.16 -16.47
CA ARG A 24 -11.67 -7.09 -17.43
C ARG A 24 -12.66 -6.07 -16.85
N GLU A 25 -13.82 -6.53 -16.39
CA GLU A 25 -14.87 -5.68 -15.81
C GLU A 25 -14.36 -4.90 -14.59
N VAL A 26 -13.65 -5.58 -13.69
CA VAL A 26 -13.05 -4.96 -12.50
C VAL A 26 -12.03 -3.90 -12.89
N THR A 27 -11.14 -4.20 -13.83
CA THR A 27 -10.09 -3.26 -14.27
C THR A 27 -10.70 -2.03 -14.93
N GLU A 28 -11.66 -2.21 -15.85
CA GLU A 28 -12.38 -1.09 -16.47
C GLU A 28 -13.10 -0.22 -15.43
N HIS A 29 -13.70 -0.83 -14.41
CA HIS A 29 -14.36 -0.11 -13.32
C HIS A 29 -13.40 0.81 -12.58
N PHE A 30 -12.25 0.30 -12.15
CA PHE A 30 -11.28 1.12 -11.43
C PHE A 30 -10.59 2.16 -12.32
N LEU A 31 -10.35 1.85 -13.60
CA LEU A 31 -9.86 2.83 -14.58
C LEU A 31 -10.82 4.01 -14.76
N ARG A 32 -12.14 3.75 -14.91
CA ARG A 32 -13.16 4.82 -14.96
C ARG A 32 -13.16 5.68 -13.71
N ARG A 33 -12.96 5.07 -12.54
CA ARG A 33 -12.85 5.82 -11.27
C ARG A 33 -11.61 6.70 -11.25
N ILE A 34 -10.48 6.20 -11.74
CA ILE A 34 -9.25 6.99 -11.88
C ILE A 34 -9.49 8.18 -12.81
N ASP A 35 -10.09 7.96 -13.98
CA ASP A 35 -10.39 9.05 -14.93
C ASP A 35 -11.29 10.12 -14.33
N THR A 36 -12.24 9.72 -13.47
CA THR A 36 -13.18 10.64 -12.82
C THR A 36 -12.54 11.42 -11.67
N LEU A 37 -11.76 10.74 -10.82
CA LEU A 37 -11.32 11.30 -9.54
C LEU A 37 -9.88 11.85 -9.57
N ASN A 38 -9.02 11.31 -10.42
CA ASN A 38 -7.61 11.70 -10.46
C ASN A 38 -7.33 13.13 -10.93
N PRO A 39 -8.08 13.73 -11.89
CA PRO A 39 -7.90 15.15 -12.25
C PRO A 39 -7.97 16.09 -11.04
N ASP A 40 -8.75 15.66 -10.05
CA ASP A 40 -9.12 16.40 -8.87
C ASP A 40 -8.25 16.07 -7.63
N LEU A 41 -7.71 14.86 -7.58
CA LEU A 41 -6.95 14.33 -6.46
C LEU A 41 -5.44 14.18 -6.73
N GLY A 42 -4.98 14.22 -7.99
CA GLY A 42 -3.56 14.12 -8.34
C GLY A 42 -2.86 12.87 -7.79
N SER A 43 -3.58 11.76 -7.59
CA SER A 43 -3.05 10.55 -6.96
C SER A 43 -2.16 9.71 -7.89
N PHE A 44 -2.38 9.81 -9.20
CA PHE A 44 -1.63 9.13 -10.26
C PHE A 44 -0.83 10.13 -11.10
N VAL A 45 0.41 9.76 -11.38
CA VAL A 45 1.30 10.45 -12.34
C VAL A 45 1.19 9.83 -13.73
N THR A 46 1.04 8.50 -13.78
CA THR A 46 0.86 7.75 -15.03
C THR A 46 -0.25 6.73 -14.84
N VAL A 47 -1.21 6.67 -15.75
CA VAL A 47 -2.26 5.65 -15.79
C VAL A 47 -2.04 4.79 -17.03
N THR A 48 -2.03 3.48 -16.89
CA THR A 48 -1.65 2.54 -17.96
C THR A 48 -2.86 1.77 -18.46
N HIS A 49 -3.83 2.48 -19.06
CA HIS A 49 -5.11 1.94 -19.53
C HIS A 49 -4.95 0.67 -20.37
N ASP A 50 -4.26 0.75 -21.50
CA ASP A 50 -4.17 -0.36 -22.44
C ASP A 50 -3.41 -1.57 -21.88
N ASP A 51 -2.33 -1.34 -21.11
CA ASP A 51 -1.58 -2.41 -20.45
C ASP A 51 -2.40 -3.10 -19.36
N ALA A 52 -3.12 -2.32 -18.54
CA ALA A 52 -3.97 -2.85 -17.49
C ALA A 52 -5.08 -3.74 -18.08
N LEU A 53 -5.71 -3.27 -19.16
CA LEU A 53 -6.74 -3.99 -19.88
C LEU A 53 -6.22 -5.27 -20.54
N ARG A 54 -5.04 -5.24 -21.17
CA ARG A 54 -4.38 -6.45 -21.69
C ARG A 54 -4.06 -7.46 -20.59
N ALA A 55 -3.57 -6.99 -19.45
CA ALA A 55 -3.27 -7.83 -18.30
C ALA A 55 -4.55 -8.44 -17.71
N ALA A 56 -5.66 -7.69 -17.71
CA ALA A 56 -6.97 -8.17 -17.29
C ALA A 56 -7.48 -9.30 -18.20
N ASP A 57 -7.43 -9.10 -19.52
CA ASP A 57 -7.82 -10.14 -20.49
C ASP A 57 -6.95 -11.40 -20.33
N HIS A 58 -5.67 -11.23 -20.01
CA HIS A 58 -4.78 -12.35 -19.72
C HIS A 58 -5.16 -13.07 -18.42
N ALA A 59 -5.48 -12.33 -17.36
CA ALA A 59 -5.93 -12.90 -16.10
C ALA A 59 -7.21 -13.73 -16.29
N ASP A 60 -8.19 -13.23 -17.04
CA ASP A 60 -9.42 -13.97 -17.35
C ASP A 60 -9.15 -15.27 -18.13
N ARG A 61 -8.20 -15.25 -19.08
CA ARG A 61 -7.76 -16.47 -19.80
C ARG A 61 -7.11 -17.49 -18.88
N LEU A 62 -6.26 -17.05 -17.94
CA LEU A 62 -5.63 -17.94 -16.96
C LEU A 62 -6.68 -18.56 -16.01
N ARG A 63 -7.64 -17.76 -15.54
CA ARG A 63 -8.74 -18.29 -14.72
C ARG A 63 -9.53 -19.36 -15.48
N ALA A 64 -9.87 -19.09 -16.74
CA ALA A 64 -10.63 -20.03 -17.58
C ALA A 64 -9.87 -21.32 -17.91
N SER A 65 -8.54 -21.28 -17.98
CA SER A 65 -7.72 -22.48 -18.24
C SER A 65 -7.54 -23.38 -17.02
N GLY A 66 -7.99 -22.96 -15.83
CA GLY A 66 -7.95 -23.77 -14.61
C GLY A 66 -6.55 -23.93 -14.01
N VAL A 67 -5.58 -23.11 -14.42
CA VAL A 67 -4.24 -23.12 -13.81
C VAL A 67 -4.29 -22.62 -12.38
N ALA A 68 -3.26 -22.94 -11.58
CA ALA A 68 -3.11 -22.40 -10.25
C ALA A 68 -2.97 -20.87 -10.31
N LEU A 69 -3.88 -20.16 -9.65
CA LEU A 69 -3.92 -18.70 -9.63
C LEU A 69 -3.08 -18.14 -8.49
N GLY A 70 -2.44 -17.00 -8.74
CA GLY A 70 -1.71 -16.26 -7.71
C GLY A 70 -2.65 -15.69 -6.64
N PRO A 71 -2.14 -15.37 -5.44
CA PRO A 71 -2.96 -14.93 -4.31
C PRO A 71 -3.72 -13.61 -4.56
N LEU A 72 -3.25 -12.77 -5.49
CA LEU A 72 -3.85 -11.50 -5.87
C LEU A 72 -4.39 -11.51 -7.31
N HIS A 73 -4.69 -12.69 -7.85
CA HIS A 73 -5.09 -12.85 -9.25
C HIS A 73 -6.23 -11.89 -9.67
N GLY A 74 -5.96 -11.08 -10.68
CA GLY A 74 -6.91 -10.12 -11.27
C GLY A 74 -7.16 -8.87 -10.44
N VAL A 75 -6.59 -8.74 -9.23
CA VAL A 75 -6.86 -7.60 -8.35
C VAL A 75 -6.06 -6.38 -8.81
N PRO A 76 -6.71 -5.22 -9.03
CA PRO A 76 -6.00 -4.01 -9.42
C PRO A 76 -5.23 -3.38 -8.25
N LEU A 77 -4.07 -2.80 -8.56
CA LEU A 77 -3.26 -1.97 -7.66
C LEU A 77 -2.50 -0.91 -8.46
N ALA A 78 -1.77 -0.04 -7.77
CA ALA A 78 -0.86 0.91 -8.41
C ALA A 78 0.46 1.01 -7.64
N HIS A 79 1.55 1.24 -8.35
CA HIS A 79 2.90 1.33 -7.77
C HIS A 79 3.28 2.77 -7.52
N LYS A 80 4.06 3.05 -6.48
CA LYS A 80 4.73 4.36 -6.35
C LYS A 80 5.52 4.67 -7.60
N ASP A 81 5.58 5.94 -8.01
CA ASP A 81 6.49 6.36 -9.09
C ASP A 81 7.98 6.42 -8.68
N LEU A 82 8.36 5.52 -7.77
CA LEU A 82 9.72 5.16 -7.35
C LEU A 82 10.02 3.67 -7.66
N THR A 83 9.05 2.94 -8.20
CA THR A 83 9.15 1.51 -8.49
C THR A 83 9.12 1.32 -9.99
N ASP A 84 10.16 0.69 -10.53
CA ASP A 84 10.16 0.33 -11.94
C ASP A 84 9.14 -0.76 -12.23
N VAL A 85 8.36 -0.53 -13.29
CA VAL A 85 7.38 -1.45 -13.84
C VAL A 85 7.68 -1.55 -15.32
N ALA A 86 7.99 -2.76 -15.81
CA ALA A 86 8.42 -2.98 -17.18
C ALA A 86 7.39 -2.40 -18.17
N GLY A 87 7.87 -1.62 -19.14
CA GLY A 87 7.05 -0.93 -20.15
C GLY A 87 6.45 0.40 -19.68
N VAL A 88 6.67 0.80 -18.42
CA VAL A 88 6.13 2.05 -17.86
C VAL A 88 7.27 2.99 -17.48
N ARG A 89 7.07 4.28 -17.73
CA ARG A 89 7.99 5.33 -17.32
C ARG A 89 8.05 5.45 -15.79
N THR A 90 9.25 5.65 -15.25
CA THR A 90 9.47 5.99 -13.84
C THR A 90 10.12 7.36 -13.76
N THR A 91 9.48 8.33 -13.10
CA THR A 91 10.01 9.70 -13.03
C THR A 91 10.77 10.00 -11.75
N LEU A 92 10.66 9.13 -10.74
CA LEU A 92 11.15 9.36 -9.38
C LEU A 92 10.62 10.65 -8.73
N GLY A 93 9.57 11.25 -9.30
CA GLY A 93 9.08 12.57 -8.91
C GLY A 93 10.05 13.71 -9.16
N THR A 94 11.09 13.54 -10.01
CA THR A 94 12.08 14.59 -10.30
C THR A 94 11.97 15.09 -11.73
N ALA A 95 12.05 16.42 -11.93
CA ALA A 95 12.18 17.00 -13.26
C ALA A 95 13.65 17.10 -13.74
N ALA A 96 14.61 16.68 -12.91
CA ALA A 96 16.03 16.84 -13.19
C ALA A 96 16.64 15.72 -14.05
N LEU A 97 15.90 14.63 -14.28
CA LEU A 97 16.35 13.46 -15.03
C LEU A 97 15.49 13.24 -16.26
N ASP A 98 16.09 12.64 -17.29
CA ASP A 98 15.33 12.03 -18.37
C ASP A 98 14.66 10.76 -17.85
N HIS A 99 13.36 10.62 -18.13
CA HIS A 99 12.55 9.53 -17.60
C HIS A 99 12.47 8.40 -18.62
N ALA A 100 13.38 7.43 -18.52
CA ALA A 100 13.34 6.24 -19.34
C ALA A 100 12.12 5.35 -19.01
N VAL A 101 11.63 4.64 -20.03
CA VAL A 101 10.70 3.53 -19.84
C VAL A 101 11.50 2.36 -19.27
N ALA A 102 11.04 1.79 -18.15
CA ALA A 102 11.75 0.68 -17.53
C ALA A 102 11.68 -0.58 -18.41
N GLU A 103 12.82 -1.24 -18.64
CA GLU A 103 12.88 -2.48 -19.40
C GLU A 103 12.39 -3.70 -18.60
N GLN A 104 12.54 -3.63 -17.27
CA GLN A 104 12.26 -4.73 -16.36
C GLN A 104 11.53 -4.21 -15.12
N ASP A 105 10.77 -5.10 -14.49
CA ASP A 105 10.16 -4.82 -13.19
C ASP A 105 11.25 -4.72 -12.11
N ALA A 106 11.12 -3.73 -11.24
CA ALA A 106 11.78 -3.79 -9.94
C ALA A 106 11.28 -5.02 -9.17
N PRO A 107 12.07 -5.57 -8.22
CA PRO A 107 11.70 -6.77 -7.48
C PRO A 107 10.29 -6.71 -6.88
N LEU A 108 9.89 -5.56 -6.30
CA LEU A 108 8.56 -5.38 -5.70
C LEU A 108 7.43 -5.52 -6.73
N ALA A 109 7.57 -4.89 -7.90
CA ALA A 109 6.62 -5.01 -8.99
C ALA A 109 6.56 -6.46 -9.52
N SER A 110 7.72 -7.10 -9.66
CA SER A 110 7.82 -8.48 -10.14
C SER A 110 7.09 -9.47 -9.22
N VAL A 111 7.23 -9.32 -7.89
CA VAL A 111 6.49 -10.16 -6.91
C VAL A 111 4.99 -9.99 -7.05
N LEU A 112 4.51 -8.76 -7.15
CA LEU A 112 3.08 -8.46 -7.27
C LEU A 112 2.51 -8.94 -8.61
N ARG A 113 3.27 -8.79 -9.71
CA ARG A 113 2.90 -9.34 -11.02
C ARG A 113 2.80 -10.87 -10.97
N ARG A 114 3.77 -11.56 -10.37
CA ARG A 114 3.71 -13.03 -10.17
C ARG A 114 2.58 -13.46 -9.25
N ALA A 115 2.19 -12.61 -8.29
CA ALA A 115 1.02 -12.84 -7.47
C ALA A 115 -0.31 -12.69 -8.24
N GLY A 116 -0.25 -12.26 -9.51
CA GLY A 116 -1.39 -12.12 -10.41
C GLY A 116 -2.09 -10.76 -10.32
N ALA A 117 -1.53 -9.78 -9.61
CA ALA A 117 -2.10 -8.45 -9.52
C ALA A 117 -1.95 -7.67 -10.84
N ILE A 118 -2.88 -6.76 -11.10
CA ILE A 118 -2.91 -5.90 -12.29
C ILE A 118 -2.48 -4.49 -11.89
N SER A 119 -1.41 -3.98 -12.50
CA SER A 119 -0.99 -2.59 -12.31
C SER A 119 -1.85 -1.65 -13.14
N LEU A 120 -2.47 -0.66 -12.50
CA LEU A 120 -3.20 0.43 -13.16
C LEU A 120 -2.31 1.64 -13.48
N GLY A 121 -1.08 1.67 -12.97
CA GLY A 121 -0.11 2.72 -13.26
C GLY A 121 0.77 3.10 -12.07
N LYS A 122 1.22 4.36 -12.09
CA LYS A 122 2.20 4.94 -11.16
C LYS A 122 1.58 6.07 -10.33
N THR A 123 1.70 6.01 -9.01
CA THR A 123 1.13 6.96 -8.06
C THR A 123 2.10 8.10 -7.71
N GLN A 124 1.53 9.22 -7.29
CA GLN A 124 2.24 10.45 -6.96
C GLN A 124 3.13 10.32 -5.71
N VAL A 125 4.33 10.86 -5.82
CA VAL A 125 5.42 10.77 -4.83
C VAL A 125 6.13 12.12 -4.71
N PRO A 126 6.76 12.44 -3.58
CA PRO A 126 7.76 13.49 -3.56
C PRO A 126 8.95 13.08 -4.40
N GLU A 127 9.72 14.09 -4.82
CA GLU A 127 11.01 13.92 -5.45
C GLU A 127 11.91 12.95 -4.65
N PHE A 128 12.32 11.86 -5.32
CA PHE A 128 13.09 10.73 -4.78
C PHE A 128 12.49 10.04 -3.54
N GLY A 129 11.24 10.32 -3.19
CA GLY A 129 10.61 9.80 -1.99
C GLY A 129 11.12 10.41 -0.68
N LEU A 130 11.82 11.55 -0.74
CA LEU A 130 12.58 12.12 0.39
C LEU A 130 11.76 13.03 1.33
N SER A 131 10.59 13.50 0.90
CA SER A 131 9.73 14.38 1.70
C SER A 131 8.52 13.65 2.28
N CYS A 132 7.92 14.23 3.32
CA CYS A 132 6.72 13.73 3.99
C CYS A 132 5.40 14.22 3.35
N TYR A 133 5.46 14.77 2.13
CA TYR A 133 4.32 15.20 1.32
C TYR A 133 4.49 14.72 -0.13
N SER A 134 3.41 14.38 -0.83
CA SER A 134 3.45 13.90 -2.21
C SER A 134 3.17 15.03 -3.23
N GLU A 135 4.13 15.95 -3.35
CA GLU A 135 4.13 17.05 -4.32
C GLU A 135 5.45 17.07 -5.09
N ASN A 136 5.41 17.34 -6.39
CA ASN A 136 6.60 17.47 -7.23
C ASN A 136 6.34 18.31 -8.49
N ARG A 137 7.34 18.41 -9.36
CA ARG A 137 7.29 19.17 -10.63
C ARG A 137 6.86 18.35 -11.85
N ILE A 138 6.52 17.07 -11.68
CA ILE A 138 6.16 16.15 -12.77
C ILE A 138 4.67 16.21 -13.08
N ALA A 139 3.84 16.28 -12.03
CA ALA A 139 2.39 16.24 -12.14
C ALA A 139 1.76 17.08 -11.02
N PRO A 140 0.46 17.42 -11.12
CA PRO A 140 -0.26 18.08 -10.04
C PRO A 140 -0.09 17.34 -8.69
N PRO A 141 -0.04 18.09 -7.58
CA PRO A 141 0.18 17.49 -6.27
C PRO A 141 -0.98 16.59 -5.85
N ALA A 142 -0.67 15.53 -5.09
CA ALA A 142 -1.72 14.68 -4.54
C ALA A 142 -2.51 15.44 -3.46
N ARG A 143 -3.84 15.26 -3.44
CA ARG A 143 -4.75 15.84 -2.46
C ARG A 143 -5.42 14.77 -1.62
N ASN A 144 -5.66 15.11 -0.35
CA ASN A 144 -6.31 14.21 0.58
C ASN A 144 -7.81 14.05 0.23
N PRO A 145 -8.32 12.83 0.02
CA PRO A 145 -9.74 12.63 -0.27
C PRO A 145 -10.69 13.06 0.86
N LEU A 146 -10.20 13.13 2.11
CA LEU A 146 -10.99 13.57 3.27
C LEU A 146 -11.16 15.11 3.32
N ASP A 147 -10.17 15.86 2.83
CA ASP A 147 -10.24 17.31 2.62
C ASP A 147 -9.21 17.69 1.54
N ARG A 148 -9.72 18.13 0.39
CA ARG A 148 -8.89 18.39 -0.81
C ARG A 148 -7.94 19.59 -0.66
N ARG A 149 -8.05 20.36 0.43
CA ARG A 149 -7.11 21.43 0.77
C ARG A 149 -5.85 20.89 1.46
N LEU A 150 -5.89 19.65 1.94
CA LEU A 150 -4.81 19.03 2.70
C LEU A 150 -3.98 18.07 1.83
N SER A 151 -2.74 17.84 2.26
CA SER A 151 -1.87 16.82 1.70
C SER A 151 -2.31 15.42 2.19
N PRO A 152 -2.22 14.36 1.35
CA PRO A 152 -2.29 12.98 1.82
C PRO A 152 -0.97 12.52 2.47
N ALA A 153 -0.06 13.46 2.77
CA ALA A 153 1.30 13.24 3.25
C ALA A 153 2.15 12.43 2.25
N GLY A 154 3.22 11.78 2.73
CA GLY A 154 4.22 11.18 1.87
C GLY A 154 5.18 10.26 2.62
N SER A 155 6.05 9.53 1.92
CA SER A 155 6.24 9.60 0.46
C SER A 155 5.29 8.71 -0.38
N SER A 156 4.41 7.93 0.25
CA SER A 156 3.40 7.10 -0.47
C SER A 156 2.03 7.77 -0.54
N GLY A 157 1.97 9.10 -0.57
CA GLY A 157 0.73 9.88 -0.51
C GLY A 157 -0.22 9.63 -1.68
N GLY A 158 0.31 9.50 -2.91
CA GLY A 158 -0.52 9.15 -4.06
C GLY A 158 -1.17 7.76 -3.93
N SER A 159 -0.43 6.78 -3.42
CA SER A 159 -0.97 5.45 -3.12
C SER A 159 -2.06 5.51 -2.05
N ALA A 160 -1.84 6.25 -0.97
CA ALA A 160 -2.81 6.40 0.11
C ALA A 160 -4.08 7.12 -0.36
N ALA A 161 -3.94 8.23 -1.09
CA ALA A 161 -5.07 8.95 -1.68
C ALA A 161 -5.86 8.07 -2.67
N ALA A 162 -5.18 7.27 -3.49
CA ALA A 162 -5.85 6.36 -4.42
C ALA A 162 -6.66 5.26 -3.71
N VAL A 163 -6.14 4.69 -2.62
CA VAL A 163 -6.86 3.68 -1.82
C VAL A 163 -8.04 4.31 -1.07
N ALA A 164 -7.83 5.48 -0.45
CA ALA A 164 -8.85 6.17 0.32
C ALA A 164 -10.01 6.69 -0.55
N ALA A 165 -9.72 7.13 -1.78
CA ALA A 165 -10.74 7.52 -2.76
C ALA A 165 -11.39 6.33 -3.49
N GLY A 166 -10.97 5.09 -3.21
CA GLY A 166 -11.47 3.90 -3.89
C GLY A 166 -11.09 3.82 -5.37
N MET A 167 -10.00 4.46 -5.79
CA MET A 167 -9.43 4.31 -7.14
C MET A 167 -8.66 2.98 -7.30
N VAL A 168 -8.26 2.37 -6.19
CA VAL A 168 -7.77 0.99 -6.08
C VAL A 168 -8.23 0.37 -4.75
N PRO A 169 -8.35 -0.97 -4.64
CA PRO A 169 -8.74 -1.62 -3.39
C PRO A 169 -7.65 -1.54 -2.30
N PHE A 170 -6.38 -1.57 -2.72
CA PHE A 170 -5.20 -1.44 -1.89
C PHE A 170 -3.99 -0.99 -2.75
N ALA A 171 -2.86 -0.67 -2.14
CA ALA A 171 -1.65 -0.35 -2.88
C ALA A 171 -0.38 -0.70 -2.07
N PRO A 172 0.71 -1.13 -2.75
CA PRO A 172 2.01 -1.16 -2.12
C PRO A 172 2.54 0.25 -1.85
N GLY A 173 3.25 0.39 -0.74
CA GLY A 173 4.08 1.55 -0.43
C GLY A 173 5.50 1.14 -0.01
N THR A 174 6.33 2.13 0.29
CA THR A 174 7.67 1.94 0.87
C THR A 174 7.86 2.91 2.04
N ASP A 175 8.52 2.47 3.12
CA ASP A 175 8.64 3.20 4.39
C ASP A 175 10.03 3.01 5.00
N GLY A 176 10.84 4.07 4.98
CA GLY A 176 12.09 4.18 5.74
C GLY A 176 11.94 5.07 6.99
N GLY A 177 11.21 6.17 6.88
CA GLY A 177 11.00 7.15 7.95
C GLY A 177 9.53 7.42 8.30
N GLY A 178 8.60 6.57 7.85
CA GLY A 178 7.16 6.76 8.05
C GLY A 178 6.34 6.78 6.76
N SER A 179 6.97 6.60 5.60
CA SER A 179 6.33 6.82 4.30
C SER A 179 5.18 5.87 3.91
N ILE A 180 4.86 4.85 4.71
CA ILE A 180 3.58 4.10 4.65
C ILE A 180 2.66 4.59 5.78
N ARG A 181 3.17 4.67 7.00
CA ARG A 181 2.38 4.96 8.21
C ARG A 181 1.81 6.38 8.25
N ILE A 182 2.61 7.38 7.87
CA ILE A 182 2.23 8.80 7.84
C ILE A 182 1.09 9.03 6.84
N PRO A 183 1.21 8.65 5.55
CA PRO A 183 0.11 8.85 4.61
C PRO A 183 -1.12 7.99 4.94
N ALA A 184 -0.95 6.81 5.53
CA ALA A 184 -2.08 6.03 6.02
C ALA A 184 -2.85 6.77 7.13
N ALA A 185 -2.15 7.34 8.11
CA ALA A 185 -2.76 8.14 9.17
C ALA A 185 -3.46 9.39 8.60
N ALA A 186 -2.83 10.07 7.64
CA ALA A 186 -3.40 11.26 7.01
C ALA A 186 -4.69 10.99 6.23
N THR A 187 -4.82 9.81 5.60
CA THR A 187 -5.98 9.47 4.76
C THR A 187 -6.93 8.45 5.39
N GLY A 188 -6.80 8.14 6.68
CA GLY A 188 -7.69 7.23 7.40
C GLY A 188 -7.59 5.76 6.96
N LEU A 189 -6.39 5.28 6.65
CA LEU A 189 -6.13 3.91 6.18
C LEU A 189 -5.31 3.09 7.19
N VAL A 190 -5.26 1.78 6.94
CA VAL A 190 -4.30 0.87 7.55
C VAL A 190 -3.02 0.88 6.71
N GLY A 191 -1.92 1.33 7.31
CA GLY A 191 -0.58 1.28 6.71
C GLY A 191 0.35 0.41 7.55
N LEU A 192 0.82 -0.70 6.99
CA LEU A 192 1.70 -1.63 7.71
C LEU A 192 3.13 -1.54 7.19
N LYS A 193 4.05 -1.11 8.07
CA LYS A 193 5.48 -1.23 7.84
C LYS A 193 5.98 -2.54 8.46
N PRO A 194 6.26 -3.59 7.68
CA PRO A 194 6.74 -4.86 8.24
C PRO A 194 8.15 -4.74 8.83
N ASN A 195 8.58 -5.81 9.50
CA ASN A 195 9.97 -5.93 9.95
C ASN A 195 10.93 -5.88 8.77
N ARG A 196 12.10 -5.28 8.99
CA ARG A 196 13.18 -5.29 8.01
C ARG A 196 13.55 -6.72 7.63
N GLY A 197 13.71 -6.97 6.33
CA GLY A 197 13.98 -8.31 5.80
C GLY A 197 12.77 -9.25 5.72
N ARG A 198 11.56 -8.82 6.15
CA ARG A 198 10.33 -9.61 5.99
C ARG A 198 9.90 -9.73 4.53
N VAL A 199 10.00 -8.62 3.79
CA VAL A 199 9.62 -8.53 2.37
C VAL A 199 10.92 -8.45 1.57
N PRO A 200 11.33 -9.50 0.83
CA PRO A 200 12.65 -9.55 0.18
C PRO A 200 12.82 -8.49 -0.89
N SER A 201 11.80 -8.40 -1.75
CA SER A 201 11.66 -7.48 -2.87
C SER A 201 11.61 -5.99 -2.48
N GLY A 202 11.57 -5.70 -1.19
CA GLY A 202 11.69 -4.37 -0.61
C GLY A 202 12.29 -4.46 0.78
N SER A 203 13.40 -5.19 0.94
CA SER A 203 13.97 -5.52 2.25
C SER A 203 14.80 -4.39 2.88
N GLY A 204 15.07 -3.33 2.11
CA GLY A 204 15.95 -2.23 2.50
C GLY A 204 17.44 -2.56 2.41
N GLN A 205 17.84 -3.81 2.18
CA GLN A 205 19.26 -4.19 2.26
C GLN A 205 20.15 -3.53 1.22
N ALA A 206 19.59 -3.12 0.09
CA ALA A 206 20.29 -2.40 -0.97
C ALA A 206 20.33 -0.88 -0.74
N ASP A 207 19.65 -0.36 0.28
CA ASP A 207 19.59 1.06 0.60
C ASP A 207 20.69 1.44 1.60
N LEU A 208 21.27 2.63 1.45
CA LEU A 208 22.39 3.15 2.24
C LEU A 208 22.10 3.17 3.74
N GLY A 209 20.85 3.42 4.14
CA GLY A 209 20.42 3.39 5.54
C GLY A 209 19.81 2.06 5.99
N GLN A 210 19.53 1.15 5.05
CA GLN A 210 18.80 -0.09 5.28
C GLN A 210 17.48 0.06 6.06
N PHE A 211 16.79 1.20 5.92
CA PHE A 211 15.55 1.46 6.65
C PHE A 211 14.30 1.17 5.83
N VAL A 212 14.38 1.37 4.51
CA VAL A 212 13.22 1.34 3.62
C VAL A 212 12.70 -0.09 3.48
N VAL A 213 11.44 -0.30 3.87
CA VAL A 213 10.75 -1.57 3.63
C VAL A 213 9.47 -1.37 2.83
N ALA A 214 9.13 -2.35 2.00
CA ALA A 214 7.84 -2.40 1.31
C ALA A 214 6.74 -2.94 2.23
N GLY A 215 5.52 -2.42 2.07
CA GLY A 215 4.37 -2.86 2.85
C GLY A 215 3.05 -2.31 2.30
N PRO A 216 1.91 -2.79 2.82
CA PRO A 216 0.60 -2.46 2.28
C PRO A 216 0.01 -1.16 2.83
N LEU A 217 -0.76 -0.49 1.98
CA LEU A 217 -1.77 0.52 2.30
C LEU A 217 -3.14 -0.04 1.92
N ALA A 218 -4.06 -0.15 2.88
CA ALA A 218 -5.37 -0.75 2.67
C ALA A 218 -6.46 -0.13 3.57
N ARG A 219 -7.73 -0.39 3.26
CA ARG A 219 -8.87 0.07 4.08
C ARG A 219 -9.10 -0.78 5.34
N SER A 220 -8.52 -1.97 5.40
CA SER A 220 -8.69 -2.90 6.51
C SER A 220 -7.41 -3.68 6.82
N ALA A 221 -7.30 -4.18 8.05
CA ALA A 221 -6.18 -5.04 8.45
C ALA A 221 -6.16 -6.36 7.66
N VAL A 222 -7.34 -6.86 7.27
CA VAL A 222 -7.48 -8.08 6.45
C VAL A 222 -6.88 -7.86 5.06
N ASP A 223 -7.21 -6.76 4.39
CA ASP A 223 -6.67 -6.44 3.07
C ASP A 223 -5.17 -6.14 3.11
N ALA A 224 -4.69 -5.52 4.19
CA ALA A 224 -3.26 -5.37 4.45
C ALA A 224 -2.59 -6.75 4.61
N GLY A 225 -3.21 -7.67 5.35
CA GLY A 225 -2.76 -9.05 5.48
C GLY A 225 -2.68 -9.79 4.15
N LEU A 226 -3.67 -9.61 3.27
CA LEU A 226 -3.73 -10.21 1.93
C LEU A 226 -2.54 -9.80 1.06
N MET A 227 -2.23 -8.50 1.02
CA MET A 227 -1.06 -8.02 0.28
C MET A 227 0.24 -8.48 0.95
N LEU A 228 0.34 -8.46 2.28
CA LEU A 228 1.54 -8.93 2.96
C LEU A 228 1.82 -10.41 2.69
N ASP A 229 0.79 -11.26 2.70
CA ASP A 229 0.89 -12.67 2.32
C ASP A 229 1.46 -12.84 0.90
N ALA A 230 1.04 -12.02 -0.05
CA ALA A 230 1.60 -12.04 -1.41
C ALA A 230 3.07 -11.60 -1.44
N LEU A 231 3.44 -10.57 -0.68
CA LEU A 231 4.79 -10.02 -0.61
C LEU A 231 5.81 -10.98 0.02
N VAL A 232 5.40 -11.81 0.98
CA VAL A 232 6.31 -12.73 1.70
C VAL A 232 6.45 -14.10 1.04
N ARG A 233 5.63 -14.42 0.03
CA ARG A 233 5.60 -15.73 -0.66
C ARG A 233 6.59 -15.85 -1.82
N GLU A 234 7.52 -14.90 -1.96
CA GLU A 234 8.52 -14.93 -3.04
C GLU A 234 9.40 -16.20 -2.98
N PRO A 235 9.44 -17.02 -4.06
CA PRO A 235 10.34 -18.17 -4.10
C PRO A 235 11.80 -17.68 -4.04
N ASN A 236 12.64 -18.40 -3.31
CA ASN A 236 14.02 -18.02 -2.93
C ASN A 236 14.14 -16.93 -1.84
N TYR A 237 13.05 -16.65 -1.12
CA TYR A 237 13.08 -15.88 0.11
C TYR A 237 14.03 -16.51 1.15
N ARG A 238 15.11 -15.79 1.47
CA ARG A 238 15.82 -15.96 2.74
C ARG A 238 15.60 -14.70 3.57
N PRO A 239 14.72 -14.73 4.60
CA PRO A 239 14.69 -13.65 5.56
C PRO A 239 16.12 -13.49 6.08
N THR A 240 16.66 -12.28 6.05
CA THR A 240 17.86 -12.00 6.84
C THR A 240 17.59 -12.37 8.28
N SER A 241 18.65 -12.69 9.02
CA SER A 241 18.61 -13.09 10.44
C SER A 241 17.75 -12.20 11.35
N ALA A 242 17.42 -10.96 10.94
CA ALA A 242 16.56 -10.03 11.66
C ALA A 242 15.04 -10.33 11.60
N ALA A 243 14.52 -11.10 10.64
CA ALA A 243 13.08 -11.33 10.50
C ALA A 243 12.67 -12.74 10.99
N SER A 244 12.00 -12.82 12.15
CA SER A 244 11.43 -14.07 12.68
C SER A 244 10.49 -14.73 11.66
N ARG A 245 10.68 -15.99 11.26
CA ARG A 245 9.77 -16.64 10.30
C ARG A 245 8.35 -16.72 10.90
N TYR A 246 7.36 -16.17 10.20
CA TYR A 246 5.95 -16.40 10.53
C TYR A 246 5.42 -17.49 9.59
N PRO A 247 5.08 -18.68 10.11
CA PRO A 247 4.65 -19.80 9.26
C PRO A 247 3.18 -19.70 8.81
N GLY A 248 2.39 -18.78 9.39
CA GLY A 248 0.97 -18.61 9.11
C GLY A 248 0.67 -17.61 7.98
N SER A 249 -0.63 -17.36 7.77
CA SER A 249 -1.14 -16.30 6.89
C SER A 249 -1.49 -15.05 7.70
N PHE A 250 -1.03 -13.90 7.24
CA PHE A 250 -1.37 -12.61 7.83
C PHE A 250 -2.85 -12.27 7.62
N THR A 251 -3.42 -12.66 6.48
CA THR A 251 -4.86 -12.54 6.19
C THR A 251 -5.69 -13.31 7.22
N GLU A 252 -5.36 -14.59 7.44
CA GLU A 252 -6.07 -15.45 8.40
C GLU A 252 -5.92 -14.99 9.84
N ALA A 253 -4.76 -14.45 10.21
CA ALA A 253 -4.56 -13.84 11.52
C ALA A 253 -5.45 -12.62 11.72
N ALA A 254 -5.54 -11.75 10.71
CA ALA A 254 -6.39 -10.56 10.75
C ALA A 254 -7.89 -10.91 10.74
N LEU A 255 -8.31 -11.96 10.03
CA LEU A 255 -9.70 -12.44 10.01
C LEU A 255 -10.14 -13.00 11.36
N ARG A 256 -9.28 -13.79 12.00
CA ARG A 256 -9.57 -14.32 13.34
C ARG A 256 -9.68 -13.19 14.36
N ALA A 257 -8.75 -12.23 14.33
CA ALA A 257 -8.66 -11.16 15.32
C ALA A 257 -8.73 -11.67 16.78
N GLU A 258 -8.23 -12.88 17.00
CA GLU A 258 -8.32 -13.59 18.27
C GLU A 258 -7.13 -13.26 19.17
N GLY A 259 -7.38 -13.37 20.48
CA GLY A 259 -6.34 -13.31 21.49
C GLY A 259 -6.48 -12.14 22.44
N ARG A 260 -5.81 -12.26 23.58
CA ARG A 260 -5.65 -11.20 24.56
C ARG A 260 -4.19 -10.78 24.57
N PHE A 261 -3.92 -9.55 24.18
CA PHE A 261 -2.57 -9.01 24.09
C PHE A 261 -2.25 -8.11 25.28
N ARG A 262 -0.97 -8.07 25.64
CA ARG A 262 -0.39 -7.01 26.46
C ARG A 262 0.17 -5.94 25.52
N ILE A 263 -0.33 -4.72 25.61
CA ILE A 263 -0.08 -3.63 24.66
C ILE A 263 0.58 -2.49 25.41
N GLY A 264 1.83 -2.20 25.06
CA GLY A 264 2.54 -1.01 25.52
C GLY A 264 2.08 0.23 24.74
N VAL A 265 1.77 1.31 25.43
CA VAL A 265 1.40 2.59 24.81
C VAL A 265 2.35 3.69 25.25
N SER A 266 2.76 4.53 24.30
CA SER A 266 3.70 5.62 24.55
C SER A 266 3.45 6.76 23.58
N THR A 267 3.60 7.99 24.06
CA THR A 267 3.69 9.22 23.26
C THR A 267 5.12 9.73 23.17
N ALA A 268 6.09 9.00 23.74
CA ALA A 268 7.49 9.37 23.70
C ALA A 268 8.00 9.41 22.25
N SER A 269 8.76 10.45 21.93
CA SER A 269 9.46 10.57 20.65
C SER A 269 10.96 10.44 20.88
N PRO A 270 11.68 9.61 20.10
CA PRO A 270 13.14 9.55 20.19
C PRO A 270 13.82 10.87 19.77
N PHE A 271 13.06 11.82 19.24
CA PHE A 271 13.53 13.13 18.84
C PHE A 271 13.20 14.24 19.85
N SER A 272 12.52 13.94 20.96
CA SER A 272 12.11 14.96 21.95
C SER A 272 13.30 15.68 22.61
N GLY A 273 14.48 15.05 22.66
CA GLY A 273 15.71 15.69 23.12
C GLY A 273 16.36 16.65 22.12
N ALA A 274 15.95 16.60 20.84
CA ALA A 274 16.54 17.39 19.75
C ALA A 274 15.53 18.32 19.06
N MET A 275 14.24 18.09 19.23
CA MET A 275 13.16 18.82 18.60
C MET A 275 12.09 19.17 19.64
N ASP A 276 11.56 20.38 19.56
CA ASP A 276 10.35 20.74 20.29
C ASP A 276 9.14 20.05 19.62
N ILE A 277 8.62 19.02 20.29
CA ILE A 277 7.53 18.20 19.77
C ILE A 277 6.31 18.40 20.64
N SER A 278 5.31 19.07 20.07
CA SER A 278 3.97 19.17 20.61
C SER A 278 3.04 18.24 19.83
N LEU A 279 2.25 17.45 20.57
CA LEU A 279 1.16 16.66 19.99
C LEU A 279 -0.11 17.52 19.93
N ASP A 280 -0.80 17.45 18.80
CA ASP A 280 -2.10 18.09 18.64
C ASP A 280 -3.14 17.46 19.58
N SER A 281 -4.03 18.27 20.16
CA SER A 281 -5.04 17.80 21.11
C SER A 281 -5.97 16.75 20.49
N ALA A 282 -6.36 16.91 19.23
CA ALA A 282 -7.23 15.94 18.55
C ALA A 282 -6.51 14.60 18.33
N ALA A 283 -5.20 14.64 18.07
CA ALA A 283 -4.39 13.41 17.97
C ALA A 283 -4.28 12.70 19.32
N THR A 284 -4.07 13.45 20.42
CA THR A 284 -4.06 12.90 21.78
C THR A 284 -5.42 12.32 22.17
N ASP A 285 -6.51 12.99 21.83
CA ASP A 285 -7.87 12.49 22.09
C ASP A 285 -8.16 11.18 21.33
N ALA A 286 -7.76 11.12 20.05
CA ALA A 286 -7.88 9.91 19.24
C ALA A 286 -7.04 8.76 19.82
N PHE A 287 -5.82 9.05 20.27
CA PHE A 287 -4.94 8.09 20.94
C PHE A 287 -5.59 7.53 22.22
N SER A 288 -6.08 8.40 23.11
CA SER A 288 -6.79 7.97 24.32
C SER A 288 -8.07 7.19 24.01
N ALA A 289 -8.80 7.56 22.95
CA ALA A 289 -9.97 6.81 22.51
C ALA A 289 -9.61 5.41 21.96
N GLY A 290 -8.45 5.27 21.31
CA GLY A 290 -7.91 3.98 20.89
C GLY A 290 -7.57 3.08 22.08
N ILE A 291 -6.90 3.61 23.09
CA ILE A 291 -6.59 2.90 24.35
C ILE A 291 -7.86 2.34 24.98
N ARG A 292 -8.90 3.17 25.14
CA ARG A 292 -10.18 2.74 25.72
C ARG A 292 -10.82 1.61 24.93
N ARG A 293 -10.78 1.66 23.59
CA ARG A 293 -11.32 0.60 22.72
C ARG A 293 -10.56 -0.72 22.89
N LEU A 294 -9.23 -0.66 23.00
CA LEU A 294 -8.41 -1.86 23.24
C LEU A 294 -8.69 -2.49 24.62
N GLN A 295 -8.85 -1.66 25.65
CA GLN A 295 -9.24 -2.13 26.99
C GLN A 295 -10.64 -2.75 27.00
N GLN A 296 -11.61 -2.13 26.31
CA GLN A 296 -12.97 -2.67 26.15
C GLN A 296 -12.98 -4.00 25.38
N ALA A 297 -12.06 -4.19 24.44
CA ALA A 297 -11.83 -5.46 23.76
C ALA A 297 -11.12 -6.52 24.64
N GLY A 298 -10.82 -6.20 25.90
CA GLY A 298 -10.24 -7.11 26.89
C GLY A 298 -8.72 -7.18 26.91
N HIS A 299 -8.01 -6.34 26.15
CA HIS A 299 -6.55 -6.30 26.17
C HIS A 299 -5.99 -5.68 27.47
N ASP A 300 -4.78 -6.10 27.84
CA ASP A 300 -4.02 -5.50 28.93
C ASP A 300 -3.19 -4.33 28.36
N VAL A 301 -3.62 -3.09 28.59
CA VAL A 301 -2.97 -1.90 28.04
C VAL A 301 -2.18 -1.22 29.16
N VAL A 302 -0.87 -1.08 28.97
CA VAL A 302 0.06 -0.54 29.95
C VAL A 302 0.88 0.59 29.33
N ASP A 303 1.22 1.60 30.12
CA ASP A 303 2.20 2.58 29.71
C ASP A 303 3.56 1.89 29.49
N ALA A 304 4.27 2.31 28.45
CA ALA A 304 5.57 1.78 28.10
C ALA A 304 6.57 2.92 27.85
N ASP A 305 7.71 2.82 28.53
CA ASP A 305 8.87 3.66 28.24
C ASP A 305 9.62 3.09 27.03
N LEU A 306 10.01 3.97 26.10
CA LEU A 306 10.80 3.64 24.91
C LEU A 306 12.27 3.99 25.12
#